data_AF-A0A7Y0TKB7-F1
#
_entry.id   AF-A0A7Y0TKB7-F1
#
_cell.length_a   1.000
_cell.length_b   1.000
_cell.length_c   1.000
_cell.angle_alpha   90.00
_cell.angle_beta   90.00
_cell.angle_gamma   90.00
#
_symmetry.space_group_name_H-M   'P 1'
#
loop_
_entity.id
_entity.type
_entity.pdbx_description
1 polymer ?
#
loop_
_entity_poly.entity_id
_entity_poly.type
_entity_poly.pdbx_seq_one_letter_code
_entity_poly.pdbx_strand_id
1 'polypeptide(L)'
;TCSSDEDWRNLAQMLEAINQDSPTRQAREIYRKLGDRAKYLELRDKKMKYGDDYHDLATFYLDEGNRKEALSVAEEGMKKGLGRMDGLRKFLSDRALEDGNREKYLALQFELASEYLSLETYNTFKNICSVEEWSAFEPKIVELLDTSCSTGYLKIRMQREEYKEALAILLKSSYHHYYAFDADDELNTVQQLEKRFPEQILTYYKSGLGNLNSNAQRKEYAQQAGVMAKVRHMMVDVIQDETRWTLFAGKVKADNLRRPAFQEEFGRVLAGWGDLQ
;
A
#
# COMPACT_ATOMS: atom_id res chain seq x y z
N THR A 1 -30.01 -32.21 2.93
CA THR A 1 -28.63 -32.51 2.51
C THR A 1 -28.55 -32.27 1.02
N CYS A 2 -28.06 -31.10 0.59
CA CYS A 2 -27.79 -30.87 -0.84
C CYS A 2 -26.43 -31.50 -1.13
N SER A 3 -26.40 -32.62 -1.84
CA SER A 3 -25.16 -33.37 -2.05
C SER A 3 -25.09 -34.09 -3.41
N SER A 4 -26.09 -33.93 -4.27
CA SER A 4 -26.06 -34.43 -5.64
C SER A 4 -25.77 -33.31 -6.64
N ASP A 5 -25.21 -33.65 -7.80
CA ASP A 5 -25.01 -32.72 -8.93
C ASP A 5 -26.33 -32.09 -9.39
N GLU A 6 -27.44 -32.80 -9.21
CA GLU A 6 -28.78 -32.31 -9.49
C GLU A 6 -29.21 -31.20 -8.52
N ASP A 7 -28.90 -31.34 -7.22
CA ASP A 7 -29.14 -30.28 -6.23
C ASP A 7 -28.36 -29.00 -6.58
N TRP A 8 -27.11 -29.16 -7.01
CA TRP A 8 -26.26 -28.05 -7.44
C TRP A 8 -26.79 -27.39 -8.71
N ARG A 9 -27.24 -28.17 -9.69
CA ARG A 9 -27.86 -27.63 -10.91
C ARG A 9 -29.15 -26.87 -10.59
N ASN A 10 -29.99 -27.39 -9.69
CA ASN A 10 -31.21 -26.72 -9.23
C ASN A 10 -30.88 -25.39 -8.54
N LEU A 11 -29.86 -25.37 -7.67
CA LEU A 11 -29.40 -24.13 -7.03
C LEU A 11 -28.91 -23.11 -8.06
N ALA A 12 -28.12 -23.54 -9.06
CA ALA A 12 -27.62 -22.66 -10.11
C ALA A 12 -28.77 -22.02 -10.91
N GLN A 13 -29.80 -22.79 -11.25
CA GLN A 13 -31.00 -22.28 -11.95
C GLN A 13 -31.78 -21.26 -11.10
N MET A 14 -31.93 -21.52 -9.79
CA MET A 14 -32.56 -20.57 -8.87
C MET A 14 -31.78 -19.25 -8.79
N LEU A 15 -30.45 -19.33 -8.74
CA LEU A 15 -29.56 -18.17 -8.71
C LEU A 15 -29.61 -17.36 -10.02
N GLU A 16 -29.69 -18.03 -11.18
CA GLU A 16 -29.92 -17.37 -12.47
C GLU A 16 -31.25 -16.61 -12.49
N ALA A 17 -32.33 -17.21 -11.96
CA ALA A 17 -33.66 -16.62 -11.97
C ALA A 17 -33.76 -15.31 -11.17
N ILE A 18 -32.85 -15.06 -10.21
CA ILE A 18 -32.76 -13.80 -9.46
C ILE A 18 -32.32 -12.64 -10.38
N ASN A 19 -31.62 -12.93 -11.48
CA ASN A 19 -31.19 -11.96 -12.49
C ASN A 19 -30.41 -10.75 -11.93
N GLN A 20 -29.53 -11.02 -10.97
CA GLN A 20 -28.60 -10.05 -10.39
C GLN A 20 -27.16 -10.50 -10.61
N ASP A 21 -26.21 -9.55 -10.62
CA ASP A 21 -24.79 -9.82 -10.92
C ASP A 21 -24.17 -10.88 -9.99
N SER A 22 -24.35 -10.73 -8.66
CA SER A 22 -23.74 -11.63 -7.68
C SER A 22 -24.32 -13.06 -7.75
N PRO A 23 -25.65 -13.27 -7.77
CA PRO A 23 -26.24 -14.59 -8.00
C PRO A 23 -25.83 -15.22 -9.34
N THR A 24 -25.79 -14.44 -10.43
CA THR A 24 -25.38 -14.94 -11.75
C THR A 24 -23.93 -15.44 -11.74
N ARG A 25 -23.03 -14.73 -11.04
CA ARG A 25 -21.64 -15.19 -10.85
C ARG A 25 -21.58 -16.53 -10.11
N GLN A 26 -22.35 -16.67 -9.03
CA GLN A 26 -22.40 -17.92 -8.26
C GLN A 26 -22.95 -19.08 -9.09
N ALA A 27 -24.02 -18.84 -9.86
CA ALA A 27 -24.56 -19.84 -10.79
C ALA A 27 -23.50 -20.31 -11.80
N ARG A 28 -22.75 -19.36 -12.38
CA ARG A 28 -21.65 -19.68 -13.33
C ARG A 28 -20.56 -20.53 -12.69
N GLU A 29 -20.14 -20.23 -11.46
CA GLU A 29 -19.15 -21.02 -10.73
C GLU A 29 -19.65 -22.46 -10.46
N ILE A 30 -20.95 -22.63 -10.18
CA ILE A 30 -21.56 -23.95 -10.04
C ILE A 30 -21.54 -24.71 -11.38
N TYR A 31 -21.95 -24.08 -12.49
CA TYR A 31 -21.91 -24.74 -13.81
C TYR A 31 -20.50 -25.15 -14.22
N ARG A 32 -19.49 -24.33 -13.91
CA ARG A 32 -18.08 -24.70 -14.12
C ARG A 32 -17.70 -25.96 -13.35
N LYS A 33 -18.08 -26.05 -12.06
CA LYS A 33 -17.82 -27.24 -11.22
C LYS A 33 -18.53 -28.50 -11.73
N LEU A 34 -19.74 -28.34 -12.26
CA LEU A 34 -20.52 -29.44 -12.84
C LEU A 34 -20.05 -29.85 -14.25
N GLY A 35 -19.08 -29.15 -14.84
CA GLY A 35 -18.65 -29.38 -16.22
C GLY A 35 -19.69 -28.97 -17.27
N ASP A 36 -20.69 -28.16 -16.91
CA ASP A 36 -21.73 -27.67 -17.82
C ASP A 36 -21.20 -26.49 -18.64
N ARG A 37 -20.38 -26.84 -19.63
CA ARG A 37 -19.69 -25.88 -20.49
C ARG A 37 -20.64 -24.91 -21.20
N ALA A 38 -21.75 -25.42 -21.71
CA ALA A 38 -22.72 -24.60 -22.45
C ALA A 38 -23.30 -23.51 -21.55
N LYS A 39 -23.72 -23.87 -20.33
CA LYS A 39 -24.24 -22.90 -19.37
C LYS A 39 -23.20 -21.92 -18.85
N TYR A 40 -21.98 -22.39 -18.59
CA TYR A 40 -20.89 -21.51 -18.20
C TYR A 40 -20.66 -20.41 -19.25
N LEU A 41 -20.51 -20.79 -20.53
CA LEU A 41 -20.26 -19.85 -21.62
C LEU A 41 -21.44 -18.93 -21.88
N GLU A 42 -22.68 -19.44 -21.84
CA GLU A 42 -23.90 -18.63 -21.97
C GLU A 42 -23.93 -17.50 -20.93
N LEU A 43 -23.62 -17.80 -19.67
CA LEU A 43 -23.60 -16.80 -18.61
C LEU A 43 -22.37 -15.89 -18.68
N ARG A 44 -21.23 -16.38 -19.15
CA ARG A 44 -20.01 -15.59 -19.25
C ARG A 44 -20.11 -14.54 -20.36
N ASP A 45 -20.68 -14.91 -21.51
CA ASP A 45 -20.78 -14.06 -22.70
C ASP A 45 -21.73 -12.87 -22.50
N LYS A 46 -22.74 -13.00 -21.64
CA LYS A 46 -23.71 -11.93 -21.32
C LYS A 46 -23.05 -10.63 -20.81
N LYS A 47 -21.87 -10.70 -20.19
CA LYS A 47 -21.22 -9.53 -19.59
C LYS A 47 -19.70 -9.71 -19.57
N MET A 48 -18.99 -9.22 -20.59
CA MET A 48 -17.52 -9.16 -20.60
C MET A 48 -17.09 -7.70 -20.56
N LYS A 49 -16.72 -7.19 -19.38
CA LYS A 49 -16.38 -5.77 -19.22
C LYS A 49 -15.07 -5.55 -18.47
N TYR A 50 -14.84 -6.28 -17.38
CA TYR A 50 -13.70 -6.05 -16.51
C TYR A 50 -12.57 -7.03 -16.79
N GLY A 51 -11.33 -6.70 -16.44
CA GLY A 51 -10.19 -7.61 -16.58
C GLY A 51 -10.44 -8.98 -15.94
N ASP A 52 -11.09 -9.00 -14.78
CA ASP A 52 -11.51 -10.23 -14.08
C ASP A 52 -12.46 -11.10 -14.92
N ASP A 53 -13.30 -10.51 -15.78
CA ASP A 53 -14.22 -11.28 -16.62
C ASP A 53 -13.46 -12.08 -17.68
N TYR A 54 -12.48 -11.44 -18.31
CA TYR A 54 -11.58 -12.07 -19.27
C TYR A 54 -10.66 -13.08 -18.60
N HIS A 55 -10.17 -12.78 -17.39
CA HIS A 55 -9.33 -13.70 -16.64
C HIS A 55 -10.07 -15.00 -16.26
N ASP A 56 -11.34 -14.88 -15.81
CA ASP A 56 -12.18 -16.05 -15.52
C ASP A 56 -12.35 -16.95 -16.75
N LEU A 57 -12.67 -16.35 -17.91
CA LEU A 57 -12.85 -17.09 -19.16
C LEU A 57 -11.53 -17.68 -19.69
N ALA A 58 -10.42 -16.96 -19.61
CA ALA A 58 -9.10 -17.46 -19.99
C ALA A 58 -8.72 -18.67 -19.14
N THR A 59 -8.91 -18.60 -17.82
CA THR A 59 -8.65 -19.71 -16.91
C THR A 59 -9.56 -20.90 -17.21
N PHE A 60 -10.84 -20.65 -17.52
CA PHE A 60 -11.76 -21.73 -17.93
C PHE A 60 -11.26 -22.48 -19.16
N TYR A 61 -10.85 -21.77 -20.22
CA TYR A 61 -10.29 -22.43 -21.41
C TYR A 61 -8.98 -23.17 -21.13
N LEU A 62 -8.14 -22.63 -20.24
CA LEU A 62 -6.91 -23.30 -19.85
C LEU A 62 -7.18 -24.61 -19.10
N ASP A 63 -8.16 -24.62 -18.19
CA ASP A 63 -8.57 -25.83 -17.45
C ASP A 63 -9.14 -26.92 -18.39
N GLU A 64 -9.78 -26.52 -19.50
CA GLU A 64 -10.22 -27.43 -20.56
C GLU A 64 -9.05 -27.93 -21.46
N GLY A 65 -7.82 -27.49 -21.20
CA GLY A 65 -6.65 -27.77 -22.04
C GLY A 65 -6.58 -26.94 -23.32
N ASN A 66 -7.50 -25.98 -23.50
CA ASN A 66 -7.54 -25.12 -24.68
C ASN A 66 -6.65 -23.88 -24.53
N ARG A 67 -5.34 -24.11 -24.54
CA ARG A 67 -4.31 -23.07 -24.29
C ARG A 67 -4.39 -21.89 -25.24
N LYS A 68 -4.63 -22.13 -26.54
CA LYS A 68 -4.61 -21.07 -27.56
C LYS A 68 -5.76 -20.07 -27.33
N GLU A 69 -6.95 -20.59 -27.05
CA GLU A 69 -8.12 -19.77 -26.77
C GLU A 69 -7.98 -19.04 -25.44
N ALA A 70 -7.41 -19.70 -24.42
CA ALA A 70 -7.10 -19.07 -23.15
C ALA A 70 -6.19 -17.84 -23.31
N LEU A 71 -5.10 -17.98 -24.08
CA LEU A 71 -4.18 -16.87 -24.40
C LEU A 71 -4.88 -15.77 -25.19
N SER A 72 -5.65 -16.12 -26.21
CA SER A 72 -6.38 -15.15 -27.04
C SER A 72 -7.35 -14.31 -26.20
N VAL A 73 -8.10 -14.94 -25.29
CA VAL A 73 -9.03 -14.24 -24.39
C VAL A 73 -8.29 -13.33 -23.42
N ALA A 74 -7.18 -13.80 -22.85
CA ALA A 74 -6.39 -12.99 -21.93
C ALA A 74 -5.79 -11.76 -22.63
N GLU A 75 -5.23 -11.93 -23.84
CA GLU A 75 -4.69 -10.82 -24.64
C GLU A 75 -5.78 -9.85 -25.11
N GLU A 76 -6.98 -10.34 -25.42
CA GLU A 76 -8.13 -9.48 -25.68
C GLU A 76 -8.54 -8.69 -24.43
N GLY A 77 -8.57 -9.35 -23.28
CA GLY A 77 -8.85 -8.72 -21.99
C GLY A 77 -7.88 -7.60 -21.65
N MET A 78 -6.59 -7.79 -21.93
CA MET A 78 -5.57 -6.73 -21.75
C MET A 78 -5.83 -5.49 -22.63
N LYS A 79 -6.51 -5.65 -23.77
CA LYS A 79 -6.84 -4.55 -24.70
C LYS A 79 -8.17 -3.88 -24.40
N LYS A 80 -9.17 -4.65 -23.94
CA LYS A 80 -10.57 -4.20 -23.86
C LYS A 80 -11.14 -4.14 -22.45
N GLY A 81 -10.57 -4.90 -21.52
CA GLY A 81 -11.06 -4.95 -20.16
C GLY A 81 -10.97 -3.59 -19.48
N LEU A 82 -11.77 -3.42 -18.43
CA LEU A 82 -11.74 -2.25 -17.56
C LEU A 82 -11.38 -2.64 -16.14
N GLY A 83 -10.94 -1.66 -15.35
CA GLY A 83 -10.60 -1.85 -13.94
C GLY A 83 -9.30 -2.62 -13.77
N ARG A 84 -9.28 -3.50 -12.75
CA ARG A 84 -8.09 -4.28 -12.39
C ARG A 84 -7.70 -5.27 -13.48
N MET A 85 -6.40 -5.35 -13.74
CA MET A 85 -5.80 -6.19 -14.78
C MET A 85 -4.74 -7.16 -14.24
N ASP A 86 -4.55 -7.19 -12.91
CA ASP A 86 -3.51 -7.97 -12.26
C ASP A 86 -3.65 -9.48 -12.52
N GLY A 87 -4.88 -10.00 -12.51
CA GLY A 87 -5.17 -11.40 -12.85
C GLY A 87 -4.72 -11.75 -14.28
N LEU A 88 -5.06 -10.90 -15.26
CA LEU A 88 -4.68 -11.10 -16.66
C LEU A 88 -3.17 -11.00 -16.88
N ARG A 89 -2.51 -10.01 -16.28
CA ARG A 89 -1.06 -9.87 -16.38
C ARG A 89 -0.33 -11.06 -15.77
N LYS A 90 -0.78 -11.51 -14.59
CA LYS A 90 -0.22 -12.71 -13.94
C LYS A 90 -0.39 -13.94 -14.84
N PHE A 91 -1.61 -14.18 -15.31
CA PHE A 91 -1.92 -15.27 -16.24
C PHE A 91 -0.99 -15.27 -17.45
N LEU A 92 -0.87 -14.14 -18.15
CA LEU A 92 -0.01 -14.02 -19.33
C LEU A 92 1.49 -14.15 -18.98
N SER A 93 1.92 -13.66 -17.83
CA SER A 93 3.31 -13.77 -17.39
C SER A 93 3.70 -15.21 -17.12
N ASP A 94 2.84 -15.99 -16.43
CA ASP A 94 3.09 -17.39 -16.14
C ASP A 94 3.22 -18.18 -17.46
N ARG A 95 2.36 -17.89 -18.44
CA ARG A 95 2.44 -18.52 -19.77
C ARG A 95 3.69 -18.11 -20.54
N ALA A 96 4.10 -16.83 -20.46
CA ALA A 96 5.32 -16.36 -21.09
C ALA A 96 6.57 -17.04 -20.50
N LEU A 97 6.58 -17.27 -19.19
CA LEU A 97 7.64 -18.01 -18.52
C LEU A 97 7.71 -19.47 -18.98
N GLU A 98 6.55 -20.15 -19.08
CA GLU A 98 6.47 -21.52 -19.60
C GLU A 98 6.95 -21.64 -21.05
N ASP A 99 6.65 -20.64 -21.89
CA ASP A 99 7.10 -20.59 -23.28
C ASP A 99 8.58 -20.18 -23.42
N GLY A 100 9.29 -19.94 -22.31
CA GLY A 100 10.67 -19.46 -22.31
C GLY A 100 10.84 -18.02 -22.81
N ASN A 101 9.74 -17.27 -22.95
CA ASN A 101 9.76 -15.87 -23.37
C ASN A 101 10.06 -14.96 -22.17
N ARG A 102 11.35 -14.90 -21.81
CA ARG A 102 11.88 -14.13 -20.68
C ARG A 102 11.55 -12.63 -20.79
N GLU A 103 11.65 -12.06 -21.98
CA GLU A 103 11.37 -10.64 -22.22
C GLU A 103 9.91 -10.30 -21.91
N LYS A 104 8.95 -11.06 -22.47
CA LYS A 104 7.51 -10.85 -22.21
C LYS A 104 7.17 -11.10 -20.73
N TYR A 105 7.78 -12.11 -20.11
CA TYR A 105 7.62 -12.37 -18.68
C TYR A 105 8.04 -11.16 -17.83
N LEU A 106 9.25 -10.64 -18.03
CA LEU A 106 9.75 -9.51 -17.24
C LEU A 106 8.97 -8.22 -17.49
N ALA A 107 8.56 -7.96 -18.74
CA ALA A 107 7.73 -6.80 -19.05
C ALA A 107 6.40 -6.83 -18.26
N LEU A 108 5.73 -7.98 -18.21
CA LEU A 108 4.48 -8.14 -17.46
C LEU A 108 4.68 -8.08 -15.94
N GLN A 109 5.78 -8.63 -15.43
CA GLN A 109 6.13 -8.54 -14.01
C GLN A 109 6.47 -7.11 -13.58
N PHE A 110 7.15 -6.35 -14.46
CA PHE A 110 7.40 -4.92 -14.25
C PHE A 110 6.09 -4.13 -14.17
N GLU A 111 5.15 -4.37 -15.08
CA GLU A 111 3.83 -3.71 -15.03
C GLU A 111 3.06 -4.04 -13.75
N LEU A 112 3.05 -5.31 -13.33
CA LEU A 112 2.44 -5.75 -12.08
C LEU A 112 3.05 -5.06 -10.86
N ALA A 113 4.38 -5.00 -10.79
CA ALA A 113 5.08 -4.33 -9.69
C ALA A 113 4.83 -2.82 -9.68
N SER A 114 4.69 -2.20 -10.86
CA SER A 114 4.51 -0.76 -11.02
C SER A 114 3.12 -0.27 -10.67
N GLU A 115 2.07 -1.07 -10.89
CA GLU A 115 0.67 -0.68 -10.61
C GLU A 115 0.42 -0.42 -9.12
N TYR A 116 1.01 -1.23 -8.24
CA TYR A 116 0.92 -1.10 -6.78
C TYR A 116 2.33 -1.07 -6.17
N LEU A 117 3.16 -0.14 -6.65
CA LEU A 117 4.57 -0.07 -6.26
C LEU A 117 4.73 0.16 -4.74
N SER A 118 5.36 -0.80 -4.09
CA SER A 118 5.70 -0.85 -2.67
C SER A 118 7.11 -1.44 -2.52
N LEU A 119 7.66 -1.38 -1.30
CA LEU A 119 8.95 -2.03 -1.04
C LEU A 119 8.92 -3.54 -1.34
N GLU A 120 7.79 -4.19 -1.05
CA GLU A 120 7.60 -5.62 -1.26
C GLU A 120 7.56 -5.96 -2.75
N THR A 121 6.77 -5.23 -3.54
CA THR A 121 6.68 -5.48 -4.98
C THR A 121 7.98 -5.10 -5.70
N TYR A 122 8.67 -4.04 -5.25
CA TYR A 122 10.03 -3.68 -5.69
C TYR A 122 11.03 -4.82 -5.47
N ASN A 123 11.10 -5.35 -4.25
CA ASN A 123 12.03 -6.43 -3.91
C ASN A 123 11.69 -7.74 -4.62
N THR A 124 10.40 -8.06 -4.73
CA THR A 124 9.94 -9.23 -5.49
C THR A 124 10.39 -9.14 -6.94
N PHE A 125 10.16 -8.00 -7.60
CA PHE A 125 10.57 -7.80 -8.99
C PHE A 125 12.10 -7.77 -9.14
N LYS A 126 12.82 -7.15 -8.19
CA LYS A 126 14.29 -7.18 -8.19
C LYS A 126 14.84 -8.60 -8.09
N ASN A 127 14.25 -9.44 -7.25
CA ASN A 127 14.72 -10.81 -7.02
C ASN A 127 14.46 -11.75 -8.21
N ILE A 128 13.48 -11.46 -9.07
CA ILE A 128 13.27 -12.27 -10.27
C ILE A 128 14.24 -11.90 -11.40
N CYS A 129 14.84 -10.70 -11.39
CA CYS A 129 15.73 -10.20 -12.44
C CYS A 129 17.19 -10.67 -12.22
N SER A 130 17.93 -10.87 -13.32
CA SER A 130 19.40 -10.87 -13.28
C SER A 130 19.92 -9.46 -12.99
N VAL A 131 21.23 -9.33 -12.73
CA VAL A 131 21.87 -8.02 -12.51
C VAL A 131 21.73 -7.12 -13.74
N GLU A 132 21.93 -7.69 -14.94
CA GLU A 132 21.82 -6.98 -16.22
C GLU A 132 20.37 -6.58 -16.50
N GLU A 133 19.42 -7.50 -16.30
CA GLU A 133 17.99 -7.22 -16.46
C GLU A 133 17.54 -6.12 -15.50
N TRP A 134 17.95 -6.22 -14.23
CA TRP A 134 17.64 -5.21 -13.21
C TRP A 134 18.17 -3.84 -13.59
N SER A 135 19.40 -3.75 -14.10
CA SER A 135 20.00 -2.48 -14.53
C SER A 135 19.21 -1.76 -15.63
N ALA A 136 18.44 -2.50 -16.45
CA ALA A 136 17.58 -1.94 -17.48
C ALA A 136 16.20 -1.48 -16.97
N PHE A 137 15.67 -2.10 -15.91
CA PHE A 137 14.36 -1.78 -15.35
C PHE A 137 14.43 -0.79 -14.18
N GLU A 138 15.50 -0.80 -13.40
CA GLU A 138 15.65 0.05 -12.23
C GLU A 138 15.47 1.54 -12.54
N PRO A 139 16.05 2.11 -13.62
CA PRO A 139 15.81 3.52 -13.97
C PRO A 139 14.33 3.85 -14.23
N LYS A 140 13.57 2.90 -14.80
CA LYS A 140 12.14 3.09 -15.07
C LYS A 140 11.34 3.12 -13.78
N ILE A 141 11.72 2.31 -12.79
CA ILE A 141 11.12 2.38 -11.45
C ILE A 141 11.43 3.72 -10.80
N VAL A 142 12.66 4.20 -10.89
CA VAL A 142 13.04 5.51 -10.34
C VAL A 142 12.22 6.64 -10.96
N GLU A 143 12.01 6.60 -12.28
CA GLU A 143 11.12 7.56 -12.96
C GLU A 143 9.71 7.52 -12.37
N LEU A 144 9.15 6.33 -12.09
CA LEU A 144 7.85 6.22 -11.42
C LEU A 144 7.88 6.83 -10.01
N LEU A 145 8.96 6.64 -9.25
CA LEU A 145 9.13 7.24 -7.91
C LEU A 145 9.18 8.78 -7.96
N ASP A 146 9.54 9.37 -9.10
CA ASP A 146 9.58 10.81 -9.30
C ASP A 146 8.22 11.40 -9.71
N THR A 147 7.35 10.59 -10.33
CA THR A 147 6.02 11.05 -10.81
C THR A 147 5.00 11.29 -9.69
N SER A 148 5.13 10.62 -8.54
CA SER A 148 4.21 10.82 -7.42
C SER A 148 4.93 10.80 -6.06
N CYS A 149 4.40 11.52 -5.07
CA CYS A 149 4.96 11.55 -3.72
C CYS A 149 4.15 10.63 -2.79
N SER A 150 4.17 9.32 -3.06
CA SER A 150 3.52 8.31 -2.22
C SER A 150 4.40 7.95 -1.02
N THR A 151 3.81 7.71 0.16
CA THR A 151 4.53 7.19 1.33
C THR A 151 5.14 5.82 1.06
N GLY A 152 4.54 5.01 0.18
CA GLY A 152 5.12 3.74 -0.28
C GLY A 152 6.50 3.88 -0.93
N TYR A 153 6.81 5.05 -1.49
CA TYR A 153 8.10 5.33 -2.15
C TYR A 153 9.20 5.68 -1.17
N LEU A 154 8.84 6.18 0.02
CA LEU A 154 9.81 6.51 1.08
C LEU A 154 10.68 5.29 1.39
N LYS A 155 10.05 4.13 1.59
CA LYS A 155 10.75 2.87 1.92
C LYS A 155 11.71 2.45 0.81
N ILE A 156 11.29 2.55 -0.45
CA ILE A 156 12.13 2.19 -1.61
C ILE A 156 13.35 3.11 -1.68
N ARG A 157 13.17 4.43 -1.56
CA ARG A 157 14.28 5.39 -1.57
C ARG A 157 15.25 5.18 -0.42
N MET A 158 14.74 4.82 0.76
CA MET A 158 15.57 4.51 1.92
C MET A 158 16.40 3.25 1.71
N GLN A 159 15.83 2.18 1.15
CA GLN A 159 16.60 0.98 0.79
C GLN A 159 17.65 1.28 -0.30
N ARG A 160 17.37 2.22 -1.20
CA ARG A 160 18.28 2.68 -2.25
C ARG A 160 19.32 3.69 -1.75
N GLU A 161 19.31 4.04 -0.47
CA GLU A 161 20.19 5.03 0.13
C GLU A 161 20.02 6.47 -0.44
N GLU A 162 18.87 6.75 -1.05
CA GLU A 162 18.46 8.05 -1.60
C GLU A 162 17.86 8.92 -0.50
N TYR A 163 18.64 9.20 0.55
CA TYR A 163 18.13 9.78 1.78
C TYR A 163 17.61 11.21 1.63
N LYS A 164 18.13 11.99 0.66
CA LYS A 164 17.68 13.38 0.43
C LYS A 164 16.30 13.40 -0.22
N GLU A 165 16.09 12.50 -1.16
CA GLU A 165 14.84 12.30 -1.89
C GLU A 165 13.78 11.71 -0.95
N ALA A 166 14.17 10.76 -0.11
CA ALA A 166 13.33 10.25 0.99
C ALA A 166 12.88 11.37 1.94
N LEU A 167 13.81 12.24 2.36
CA LEU A 167 13.49 13.40 3.20
C LEU A 167 12.53 14.36 2.50
N ALA A 168 12.70 14.62 1.20
CA ALA A 168 11.82 15.51 0.46
C ALA A 168 10.36 15.00 0.44
N ILE A 169 10.16 13.68 0.30
CA ILE A 169 8.84 13.05 0.40
C ILE A 169 8.24 13.27 1.79
N LEU A 170 9.03 12.99 2.84
CA LEU A 170 8.60 13.12 4.24
C LEU A 170 8.18 14.57 4.58
N LEU A 171 8.93 15.55 4.11
CA LEU A 171 8.63 16.96 4.36
C LEU A 171 7.40 17.45 3.59
N LYS A 172 7.12 16.89 2.41
CA LYS A 172 5.96 17.27 1.58
C LYS A 172 4.64 16.68 2.09
N SER A 173 4.66 15.46 2.63
CA SER A 173 3.45 14.81 3.16
C SER A 173 2.92 15.47 4.43
N SER A 174 3.72 16.30 5.11
CA SER A 174 3.43 16.88 6.43
C SER A 174 3.13 15.81 7.49
N TYR A 175 3.35 16.11 8.76
CA TYR A 175 3.04 15.17 9.82
C TYR A 175 1.52 15.00 9.97
N HIS A 176 0.97 13.89 9.48
CA HIS A 176 -0.46 13.60 9.58
C HIS A 176 -0.79 12.87 10.89
N HIS A 177 -1.47 13.58 11.81
CA HIS A 177 -1.86 13.09 13.13
C HIS A 177 -2.84 11.90 13.12
N TYR A 178 -3.57 11.66 12.03
CA TYR A 178 -4.64 10.66 11.94
C TYR A 178 -4.13 9.24 11.69
N TYR A 179 -2.98 9.11 11.03
CA TYR A 179 -2.22 7.86 10.98
C TYR A 179 -1.18 7.98 12.09
N ALA A 180 -1.63 7.79 13.33
CA ALA A 180 -0.70 7.49 14.41
C ALA A 180 0.27 6.44 13.86
N PHE A 181 1.55 6.76 13.95
CA PHE A 181 2.73 6.02 13.52
C PHE A 181 2.83 4.65 14.23
N ASP A 182 1.78 3.83 14.12
CA ASP A 182 1.66 2.45 14.64
C ASP A 182 2.08 1.42 13.59
N ALA A 183 2.49 1.86 12.40
CA ALA A 183 3.30 1.03 11.52
C ALA A 183 4.77 1.21 11.93
N ASP A 184 5.28 0.32 12.78
CA ASP A 184 6.67 0.26 13.26
C ASP A 184 7.72 0.57 12.17
N ASP A 185 7.43 0.20 10.93
CA ASP A 185 8.30 0.40 9.76
C ASP A 185 8.57 1.86 9.39
N GLU A 186 7.58 2.75 9.43
CA GLU A 186 7.80 4.16 9.07
C GLU A 186 8.60 4.87 10.16
N LEU A 187 8.38 4.51 11.43
CA LEU A 187 9.16 5.02 12.55
C LEU A 187 10.65 4.63 12.42
N ASN A 188 10.92 3.36 12.13
CA ASN A 188 12.27 2.86 11.85
C ASN A 188 12.93 3.58 10.68
N THR A 189 12.13 3.95 9.67
CA THR A 189 12.60 4.69 8.50
C THR A 189 13.00 6.13 8.87
N VAL A 190 12.17 6.83 9.64
CA VAL A 190 12.47 8.20 10.08
C VAL A 190 13.67 8.23 11.03
N GLN A 191 13.80 7.26 11.95
CA GLN A 191 14.96 7.16 12.86
C GLN A 191 16.31 7.11 12.13
N GLN A 192 16.37 6.46 10.97
CA GLN A 192 17.58 6.46 10.14
C GLN A 192 17.92 7.85 9.57
N LEU A 193 16.91 8.69 9.35
CA LEU A 193 17.09 10.06 8.86
C LEU A 193 17.44 11.04 9.99
N GLU A 194 17.09 10.77 11.24
CA GLU A 194 17.34 11.65 12.39
C GLU A 194 18.81 12.03 12.51
N LYS A 195 19.72 11.06 12.38
CA LYS A 195 21.17 11.30 12.47
C LYS A 195 21.74 12.03 11.25
N ARG A 196 21.11 11.87 10.08
CA ARG A 196 21.60 12.41 8.81
C ARG A 196 21.08 13.83 8.55
N PHE A 197 19.86 14.13 8.97
CA PHE A 197 19.17 15.40 8.73
C PHE A 197 18.45 15.91 9.99
N PRO A 198 19.18 16.14 11.09
CA PRO A 198 18.57 16.37 12.40
C PRO A 198 17.66 17.60 12.45
N GLU A 199 18.04 18.72 11.83
CA GLU A 199 17.22 19.94 11.83
C GLU A 199 15.96 19.81 10.96
N GLN A 200 16.04 19.09 9.84
CA GLN A 200 14.91 18.86 8.96
C GLN A 200 13.90 17.91 9.60
N ILE A 201 14.37 16.84 10.24
CA ILE A 201 13.50 15.92 10.99
C ILE A 201 12.90 16.59 12.23
N LEU A 202 13.66 17.44 12.93
CA LEU A 202 13.11 18.26 14.00
C LEU A 202 11.97 19.17 13.49
N THR A 203 12.13 19.78 12.31
CA THR A 203 11.09 20.60 11.68
C THR A 203 9.87 19.75 11.32
N TYR A 204 10.08 18.54 10.79
CA TYR A 204 9.03 17.58 10.51
C TYR A 204 8.23 17.22 11.77
N TYR A 205 8.89 16.81 12.87
CA TYR A 205 8.19 16.50 14.12
C TYR A 205 7.47 17.71 14.73
N LYS A 206 8.06 18.92 14.63
CA LYS A 206 7.38 20.14 15.07
C LYS A 206 6.12 20.44 14.28
N SER A 207 6.10 20.17 12.97
CA SER A 207 4.88 20.31 12.15
C SER A 207 3.74 19.41 12.68
N GLY A 208 4.11 18.30 13.30
CA GLY A 208 3.21 17.34 13.95
C GLY A 208 2.78 17.68 15.36
N LEU A 209 3.11 18.84 15.91
CA LEU A 209 2.50 19.29 17.17
C LEU A 209 1.13 19.92 16.95
N GLY A 210 0.84 20.34 15.71
CA GLY A 210 -0.37 21.08 15.38
C GLY A 210 -0.49 22.37 16.20
N ASN A 211 -1.72 22.80 16.47
CA ASN A 211 -1.98 23.98 17.29
C ASN A 211 -2.04 23.62 18.78
N LEU A 212 -0.97 23.93 19.52
CA LEU A 212 -0.92 23.74 20.98
C LEU A 212 -1.67 24.83 21.78
N ASN A 213 -2.11 25.90 21.13
CA ASN A 213 -2.74 27.04 21.81
C ASN A 213 -4.27 26.96 21.85
N SER A 214 -4.89 26.02 21.13
CA SER A 214 -6.34 25.79 21.14
C SER A 214 -6.75 24.75 22.18
N ASN A 215 -7.96 24.89 22.73
CA ASN A 215 -8.54 23.82 23.55
C ASN A 215 -8.77 22.58 22.68
N ALA A 216 -8.49 21.41 23.24
CA ALA A 216 -8.53 20.14 22.55
C ALA A 216 -9.03 19.05 23.50
N GLN A 217 -9.46 17.92 22.96
CA GLN A 217 -9.86 16.78 23.78
C GLN A 217 -8.64 16.14 24.44
N ARG A 218 -8.84 15.46 25.58
CA ARG A 218 -7.76 14.77 26.29
C ARG A 218 -6.98 13.79 25.41
N LYS A 219 -7.66 13.12 24.47
CA LYS A 219 -7.05 12.24 23.47
C LYS A 219 -6.06 12.99 22.56
N GLU A 220 -6.42 14.20 22.13
CA GLU A 220 -5.56 15.03 21.27
C GLU A 220 -4.34 15.51 22.06
N TYR A 221 -4.48 15.85 23.35
CA TYR A 221 -3.34 16.17 24.21
C TYR A 221 -2.38 15.00 24.39
N ALA A 222 -2.89 13.78 24.57
CA ALA A 222 -2.04 12.58 24.64
C ALA A 222 -1.26 12.35 23.33
N GLN A 223 -1.90 12.58 22.18
CA GLN A 223 -1.22 12.50 20.88
C GLN A 223 -0.13 13.58 20.73
N GLN A 224 -0.44 14.83 21.09
CA GLN A 224 0.53 15.93 21.07
C GLN A 224 1.71 15.67 22.01
N ALA A 225 1.47 15.11 23.20
CA ALA A 225 2.53 14.71 24.13
C ALA A 225 3.46 13.65 23.52
N GLY A 226 2.90 12.67 22.80
CA GLY A 226 3.68 11.67 22.07
C GLY A 226 4.59 12.28 21.00
N VAL A 227 4.10 13.27 20.24
CA VAL A 227 4.94 13.99 19.26
C VAL A 227 5.97 14.88 19.94
N MET A 228 5.61 15.53 21.06
CA MET A 228 6.54 16.35 21.84
C MET A 228 7.71 15.52 22.38
N ALA A 229 7.49 14.25 22.72
CA ALA A 229 8.55 13.32 23.12
C ALA A 229 9.57 13.09 21.99
N LYS A 230 9.11 12.99 20.73
CA LYS A 230 10.00 12.91 19.56
C LYS A 230 10.77 14.21 19.33
N VAL A 231 10.14 15.36 19.56
CA VAL A 231 10.83 16.67 19.52
C VAL A 231 11.91 16.76 20.60
N ARG A 232 11.62 16.28 21.83
CA ARG A 232 12.62 16.18 22.90
C ARG A 232 13.78 15.28 22.49
N HIS A 233 13.48 14.08 21.98
CA HIS A 233 14.50 13.14 21.51
C HIS A 233 15.45 13.79 20.49
N MET A 234 14.89 14.47 19.49
CA MET A 234 15.70 15.17 18.49
C MET A 234 16.57 16.27 19.10
N MET A 235 16.03 17.10 19.99
CA MET A 235 16.80 18.21 20.57
C MET A 235 17.86 17.73 21.57
N VAL A 236 17.52 16.80 22.45
CA VAL A 236 18.36 16.38 23.59
C VAL A 236 19.29 15.24 23.21
N ASP A 237 18.77 14.20 22.56
CA ASP A 237 19.52 12.95 22.36
C ASP A 237 20.27 12.95 21.01
N VAL A 238 19.70 13.55 19.96
CA VAL A 238 20.29 13.57 18.62
C VAL A 238 21.11 14.83 18.35
N ILE A 239 20.53 16.02 18.54
CA ILE A 239 21.19 17.32 18.31
C ILE A 239 22.10 17.70 19.49
N GLN A 240 21.80 17.21 20.70
CA GLN A 240 22.52 17.52 21.94
C GLN A 240 22.47 18.99 22.34
N ASP A 241 21.32 19.64 22.09
CA ASP A 241 21.00 21.02 22.48
C ASP A 241 19.86 21.06 23.51
N GLU A 242 20.23 20.75 24.75
CA GLU A 242 19.31 20.75 25.90
C GLU A 242 18.81 22.17 26.25
N THR A 243 19.59 23.20 25.91
CA THR A 243 19.19 24.59 26.13
C THR A 243 18.00 24.95 25.24
N ARG A 244 18.05 24.58 23.95
CA ARG A 244 16.95 24.79 23.01
C ARG A 244 15.72 23.98 23.38
N TRP A 245 15.88 22.76 23.90
CA TRP A 245 14.77 22.00 24.48
C TRP A 245 14.12 22.75 25.64
N THR A 246 14.91 23.19 26.61
CA THR A 246 14.39 23.85 27.82
C THR A 246 13.63 25.13 27.47
N LEU A 247 14.17 25.96 26.57
CA LEU A 247 13.50 27.17 26.09
C LEU A 247 12.20 26.86 25.36
N PHE A 248 12.21 25.85 24.47
CA PHE A 248 11.03 25.47 23.69
C PHE A 248 9.93 24.86 24.58
N ALA A 249 10.27 23.90 25.42
CA ALA A 249 9.35 23.20 26.29
C ALA A 249 8.80 24.12 27.40
N GLY A 250 9.64 24.99 27.99
CA GLY A 250 9.22 25.99 28.96
C GLY A 250 8.17 26.94 28.39
N LYS A 251 8.38 27.41 27.14
CA LYS A 251 7.35 28.22 26.45
C LYS A 251 6.03 27.48 26.26
N VAL A 252 6.07 26.24 25.76
CA VAL A 252 4.86 25.42 25.56
C VAL A 252 4.11 25.20 26.88
N LYS A 253 4.86 24.95 27.97
CA LYS A 253 4.30 24.78 29.31
C LYS A 253 3.65 26.08 29.80
N ALA A 254 4.35 27.20 29.70
CA ALA A 254 3.88 28.53 30.10
C ALA A 254 2.56 28.90 29.39
N ASP A 255 2.50 28.69 28.07
CA ASP A 255 1.32 28.98 27.23
C ASP A 255 0.11 28.10 27.61
N ASN A 256 0.33 26.94 28.27
CA ASN A 256 -0.70 25.96 28.63
C ASN A 256 -0.86 25.73 30.15
N LEU A 257 -0.34 26.62 31.02
CA LEU A 257 -0.36 26.44 32.49
C LEU A 257 -1.77 26.23 33.06
N ARG A 258 -2.78 26.87 32.47
CA ARG A 258 -4.17 26.82 32.94
C ARG A 258 -4.94 25.58 32.47
N ARG A 259 -4.27 24.58 31.88
CA ARG A 259 -4.89 23.39 31.30
C ARG A 259 -4.39 22.12 32.00
N PRO A 260 -5.00 21.71 33.13
CA PRO A 260 -4.52 20.57 33.91
C PRO A 260 -4.43 19.28 33.10
N ALA A 261 -5.42 18.98 32.26
CA ALA A 261 -5.41 17.80 31.41
C ALA A 261 -4.23 17.79 30.41
N PHE A 262 -3.85 18.96 29.87
CA PHE A 262 -2.67 19.08 29.02
C PHE A 262 -1.40 18.77 29.81
N GLN A 263 -1.26 19.36 31.01
CA GLN A 263 -0.09 19.16 31.87
C GLN A 263 0.05 17.70 32.31
N GLU A 264 -1.06 17.02 32.61
CA GLU A 264 -1.08 15.60 32.96
C GLU A 264 -0.60 14.72 31.80
N GLU A 265 -1.12 14.91 30.59
CA GLU A 265 -0.70 14.09 29.45
C GLU A 265 0.77 14.32 29.06
N PHE A 266 1.24 15.57 29.09
CA PHE A 266 2.65 15.88 28.81
C PHE A 266 3.56 15.32 29.90
N GLY A 267 3.19 15.46 31.18
CA GLY A 267 3.96 14.94 32.31
C GLY A 267 4.07 13.42 32.36
N ARG A 268 3.13 12.68 31.74
CA ARG A 268 3.20 11.21 31.64
C ARG A 268 4.30 10.72 30.70
N VAL A 269 4.59 11.48 29.64
CA VAL A 269 5.49 11.04 28.55
C VAL A 269 6.83 11.76 28.59
N LEU A 270 6.87 13.01 29.10
CA LEU A 270 8.07 13.84 29.11
C LEU A 270 8.72 13.86 30.50
N ALA A 271 9.87 13.19 30.61
CA ALA A 271 10.70 13.25 31.80
C ALA A 271 11.13 14.71 32.11
N GLY A 272 10.98 15.12 33.37
CA GLY A 272 11.32 16.47 33.84
C GLY A 272 10.30 17.55 33.48
N TRP A 273 9.14 17.21 32.89
CA TRP A 273 8.11 18.20 32.54
C TRP A 273 7.64 19.03 33.74
N GLY A 274 7.53 18.41 34.92
CA GLY A 274 7.16 19.08 36.17
C GLY A 274 8.14 20.18 36.58
N ASP A 275 9.43 19.98 36.29
CA ASP A 275 10.54 20.82 36.75
C ASP A 275 10.85 22.00 35.81
N LEU A 276 10.30 21.99 34.59
CA LEU A 276 10.42 23.10 33.65
C LEU A 276 9.75 24.38 34.21
N GLN A 277 10.46 25.51 34.15
CA GLN A 277 9.94 26.82 34.54
C GLN A 277 9.06 27.45 33.46
#